data_AF-A0A0C2VDF3-F1
#
_entry.id   AF-A0A0C2VDF3-F1
#
_cell.length_a   1.000
_cell.length_b   1.000
_cell.length_c   1.000
_cell.angle_alpha   90.00
_cell.angle_beta   90.00
_cell.angle_gamma   90.00
#
_symmetry.space_group_name_H-M   'P 1'
#
loop_
_entity.id
_entity.type
_entity.pdbx_description
1 polymer ?
#
loop_
_entity_poly.entity_id
_entity_poly.type
_entity_poly.pdbx_seq_one_letter_code
_entity_poly.pdbx_strand_id
1 'polypeptide(L)'
;MKRLYAFGTFVLFSATGCTPQPNPTLIMPSNFASTPKDYKHSIQNYFALKAPTKKVYDFKEPIKAYKREGFAYGGDVSWQGWLVDVKVNENNMAKPYMILFKNEQIVDVILGNEHKLITRIR
;
A
#
# COMPACT_ATOMS: atom_id res chain seq x y z
N MET A 1 62.16 27.13 24.10
CA MET A 1 62.31 25.67 23.86
C MET A 1 61.18 24.97 24.61
N LYS A 2 60.33 24.07 24.11
CA LYS A 2 60.21 23.26 22.89
C LYS A 2 58.69 23.08 22.65
N ARG A 3 58.27 23.10 21.39
CA ARG A 3 56.93 22.67 20.94
C ARG A 3 56.86 21.14 21.06
N LEU A 4 55.74 20.58 21.52
CA LEU A 4 55.48 19.15 21.38
C LEU A 4 54.06 18.92 20.86
N TYR A 5 54.03 18.38 19.64
CA TYR A 5 52.86 17.91 18.93
C TYR A 5 52.39 16.59 19.53
N ALA A 6 51.09 16.45 19.77
CA ALA A 6 50.44 15.14 19.94
C ALA A 6 49.39 14.99 18.84
N PHE A 7 49.80 14.36 17.74
CA PHE A 7 48.91 13.86 16.69
C PHE A 7 48.15 12.65 17.26
N GLY A 8 46.92 12.89 17.73
CA GLY A 8 46.00 11.84 18.14
C GLY A 8 45.31 11.24 16.93
N THR A 9 45.73 10.03 16.55
CA THR A 9 45.20 9.22 15.45
C THR A 9 43.73 8.88 15.71
N PHE A 10 42.80 9.49 14.97
CA PHE A 10 41.38 9.16 15.02
C PHE A 10 41.12 7.93 14.15
N VAL A 11 40.94 6.77 14.78
CA VAL A 11 40.64 5.50 14.11
C VAL A 11 39.21 5.56 13.55
N LEU A 12 39.11 5.72 12.23
CA LEU A 12 37.85 5.60 11.49
C LEU A 12 37.44 4.12 11.44
N PHE A 13 36.59 3.71 12.38
CA PHE A 13 35.85 2.45 12.31
C PHE A 13 34.72 2.62 11.29
N SER A 14 35.03 2.40 10.01
CA SER A 14 34.02 2.24 8.96
C SER A 14 33.35 0.88 9.14
N ALA A 15 32.40 0.79 10.07
CA ALA A 15 31.50 -0.35 10.13
C ALA A 15 30.68 -0.34 8.83
N THR A 16 31.07 -1.18 7.86
CA THR A 16 30.22 -1.55 6.73
C THR A 16 29.06 -2.36 7.28
N GLY A 17 28.06 -1.66 7.81
CA GLY A 17 26.76 -2.22 8.08
C GLY A 17 26.14 -2.61 6.75
N CYS A 18 26.26 -3.87 6.37
CA CYS A 18 25.33 -4.49 5.45
C CYS A 18 23.94 -4.34 6.07
N THR A 19 23.18 -3.36 5.61
CA THR A 19 21.75 -3.29 5.91
C THR A 19 21.11 -4.53 5.29
N PRO A 20 20.33 -5.32 6.05
CA PRO A 20 19.58 -6.44 5.49
C PRO A 20 18.69 -5.89 4.37
N GLN A 21 18.96 -6.30 3.14
CA GLN A 21 18.09 -6.00 2.02
C GLN A 21 16.75 -6.73 2.26
N PRO A 22 15.59 -6.03 2.19
CA PRO A 22 14.30 -6.67 2.41
C PRO A 22 14.14 -7.81 1.40
N ASN A 23 14.05 -9.02 1.94
CA ASN A 23 14.06 -10.25 1.16
C ASN A 23 12.75 -10.31 0.34
N PRO A 24 12.79 -10.41 -1.00
CA PRO A 24 11.57 -10.41 -1.84
C PRO A 24 10.70 -11.67 -1.70
N THR A 25 10.98 -12.54 -0.73
CA THR A 25 10.37 -13.87 -0.54
C THR A 25 8.92 -13.86 -0.02
N LEU A 26 8.32 -12.70 0.27
CA LEU A 26 7.02 -12.63 0.98
C LEU A 26 5.77 -12.64 0.09
N ILE A 27 5.90 -12.50 -1.23
CA ILE A 27 4.75 -12.50 -2.14
C ILE A 27 4.56 -13.91 -2.72
N MET A 28 4.03 -14.82 -1.91
CA MET A 28 3.63 -16.14 -2.39
C MET A 28 2.19 -16.09 -2.92
N PRO A 29 1.88 -16.73 -4.08
CA PRO A 29 0.52 -16.82 -4.61
C PRO A 29 -0.50 -17.38 -3.63
N SER A 30 -0.06 -18.27 -2.73
CA SER A 30 -0.85 -18.89 -1.66
C SER A 30 -1.36 -17.90 -0.60
N ASN A 31 -0.75 -16.71 -0.51
CA ASN A 31 -1.10 -15.74 0.52
C ASN A 31 -2.21 -14.78 0.07
N PHE A 32 -2.63 -14.85 -1.20
CA PHE A 32 -3.78 -14.10 -1.68
C PHE A 32 -5.05 -14.75 -1.16
N ALA A 33 -5.81 -13.96 -0.41
CA ALA A 33 -7.18 -14.23 -0.02
C ALA A 33 -8.07 -14.59 -1.24
N SER A 34 -9.24 -15.17 -0.98
CA SER A 34 -10.23 -15.42 -2.04
C SER A 34 -10.64 -14.12 -2.72
N THR A 35 -10.88 -14.17 -4.04
CA THR A 35 -11.39 -13.03 -4.80
C THR A 35 -12.74 -12.58 -4.23
N PRO A 36 -12.94 -11.28 -3.97
CA PRO A 36 -14.21 -10.80 -3.46
C PRO A 36 -15.29 -10.93 -4.54
N LYS A 37 -16.34 -11.69 -4.24
CA LYS A 37 -17.45 -11.95 -5.15
C LYS A 37 -18.47 -10.81 -5.12
N ASP A 38 -18.76 -10.30 -3.93
CA ASP A 38 -19.80 -9.28 -3.70
C ASP A 38 -19.20 -7.88 -3.49
N TYR A 39 -18.05 -7.63 -4.13
CA TYR A 39 -17.29 -6.39 -3.97
C TYR A 39 -18.10 -5.15 -4.35
N LYS A 40 -18.94 -5.21 -5.40
CA LYS A 40 -19.77 -4.08 -5.83
C LYS A 40 -20.76 -3.68 -4.73
N HIS A 41 -21.47 -4.65 -4.16
CA HIS A 41 -22.42 -4.41 -3.08
C HIS A 41 -21.73 -3.87 -1.83
N SER A 42 -20.58 -4.46 -1.46
CA SER A 42 -19.77 -4.01 -0.31
C SER A 42 -19.30 -2.57 -0.45
N ILE A 43 -18.82 -2.17 -1.64
CA ILE A 43 -18.41 -0.79 -1.92
C ILE A 43 -19.59 0.18 -1.88
N GLN A 44 -20.72 -0.19 -2.50
CA GLN A 44 -21.92 0.64 -2.49
C GLN A 44 -22.40 0.89 -1.06
N ASN A 45 -22.43 -0.15 -0.23
CA ASN A 45 -22.81 -0.03 1.17
C ASN A 45 -21.84 0.87 1.95
N TYR A 46 -20.52 0.69 1.75
CA TYR A 46 -19.50 1.54 2.38
C TYR A 46 -19.74 3.04 2.11
N PHE A 47 -19.99 3.42 0.85
CA PHE A 47 -20.21 4.82 0.48
C PHE A 47 -21.61 5.34 0.83
N ALA A 48 -22.63 4.47 0.88
CA ALA A 48 -23.98 4.85 1.31
C ALA A 48 -24.00 5.25 2.79
N LEU A 49 -23.25 4.54 3.64
CA LEU A 49 -23.11 4.88 5.07
C LEU A 49 -22.38 6.20 5.32
N LYS A 50 -21.55 6.65 4.38
CA LYS A 50 -20.81 7.91 4.50
C LYS A 50 -21.62 9.14 4.08
N ALA A 51 -22.52 9.00 3.12
CA ALA A 51 -23.42 10.07 2.71
C ALA A 51 -24.66 9.49 2.01
N PRO A 52 -25.88 9.97 2.34
CA PRO A 52 -27.14 9.47 1.77
C PRO A 52 -27.44 9.96 0.35
N THR A 53 -26.52 10.71 -0.26
CA THR A 53 -26.64 11.24 -1.62
C THR A 53 -26.58 10.15 -2.69
N LYS A 54 -27.31 10.36 -3.79
CA LYS A 54 -27.31 9.47 -4.95
C LYS A 54 -25.91 9.45 -5.57
N LYS A 55 -25.32 8.26 -5.70
CA LYS A 55 -24.00 8.01 -6.29
C LYS A 55 -24.12 7.11 -7.50
N VAL A 56 -23.32 7.37 -8.53
CA VAL A 56 -23.15 6.49 -9.70
C VAL A 56 -21.75 5.90 -9.66
N TYR A 57 -21.62 4.61 -9.92
CA TYR A 57 -20.37 3.87 -9.77
C TYR A 57 -19.91 3.27 -11.09
N ASP A 58 -18.61 3.38 -11.39
CA ASP A 58 -17.92 2.67 -12.47
C ASP A 58 -16.88 1.74 -11.84
N PHE A 59 -17.16 0.44 -11.83
CA PHE A 59 -16.33 -0.59 -11.18
C PHE A 59 -15.42 -1.28 -12.19
N LYS A 60 -14.16 -1.47 -11.82
CA LYS A 60 -13.25 -2.40 -12.49
C LYS A 60 -13.32 -3.80 -11.88
N GLU A 61 -12.71 -4.75 -12.57
CA GLU A 61 -12.54 -6.11 -12.05
C GLU A 61 -11.51 -6.12 -10.91
N PRO A 62 -11.68 -6.98 -9.89
CA PRO A 62 -10.69 -7.15 -8.85
C PRO A 62 -9.35 -7.66 -9.43
N ILE A 63 -8.25 -7.03 -9.04
CA ILE A 63 -6.89 -7.47 -9.39
C ILE A 63 -6.10 -7.79 -8.13
N LYS A 64 -5.11 -8.67 -8.24
CA LYS A 64 -4.20 -8.95 -7.12
C LYS A 64 -3.30 -7.74 -6.88
N ALA A 65 -3.09 -7.39 -5.62
CA ALA A 65 -2.18 -6.31 -5.25
C ALA A 65 -1.61 -6.53 -3.86
N TYR A 66 -0.53 -5.81 -3.57
CA TYR A 66 0.04 -5.73 -2.24
C TYR A 66 0.45 -4.30 -1.91
N LYS A 67 0.47 -3.98 -0.62
CA LYS A 67 0.87 -2.69 -0.06
C LYS A 67 2.13 -2.92 0.77
N ARG A 68 3.12 -2.06 0.58
CA ARG A 68 4.33 -2.02 1.39
C ARG A 68 4.17 -1.03 2.54
N GLU A 69 4.83 -1.31 3.65
CA GLU A 69 5.16 -0.30 4.64
C GLU A 69 6.09 0.75 4.01
N GLY A 70 6.02 1.99 4.49
CA GLY A 70 6.90 3.05 4.02
C GLY A 70 8.39 2.71 4.27
N PHE A 71 9.30 3.35 3.54
CA PHE A 71 10.75 3.11 3.69
C PHE A 71 11.28 3.28 5.12
N ALA A 72 10.65 4.16 5.92
CA ALA A 72 10.97 4.35 7.33
C ALA A 72 10.73 3.08 8.19
N TYR A 73 9.94 2.13 7.70
CA TYR A 73 9.49 0.94 8.42
C TYR A 73 9.96 -0.36 7.73
N GLY A 74 11.06 -0.31 6.96
CA GLY A 74 11.69 -1.51 6.38
C GLY A 74 11.17 -1.94 5.01
N GLY A 75 10.08 -1.35 4.51
CA GLY A 75 9.56 -1.65 3.16
C GLY A 75 8.89 -3.02 3.03
N ASP A 76 8.59 -3.65 4.16
CA ASP A 76 7.93 -4.95 4.25
C ASP A 76 6.49 -4.90 3.72
N VAL A 77 5.94 -6.07 3.36
CA VAL A 77 4.56 -6.16 2.88
C VAL A 77 3.60 -6.06 4.08
N SER A 78 2.82 -4.97 4.13
CA SER A 78 1.82 -4.75 5.18
C SER A 78 0.46 -5.34 4.84
N TRP A 79 0.16 -5.46 3.55
CA TRP A 79 -1.08 -6.05 3.07
C TRP A 79 -0.89 -6.73 1.73
N GLN A 80 -1.63 -7.82 1.53
CA GLN A 80 -1.75 -8.51 0.26
C GLN A 80 -3.20 -9.00 0.12
N GLY A 81 -3.76 -8.85 -1.09
CA GLY A 81 -5.16 -9.16 -1.34
C GLY A 81 -5.61 -8.69 -2.71
N TRP A 82 -6.86 -8.24 -2.76
CA TRP A 82 -7.50 -7.79 -3.99
C TRP A 82 -7.70 -6.29 -3.97
N LEU A 83 -7.38 -5.62 -5.07
CA LEU A 83 -7.62 -4.20 -5.29
C LEU A 83 -8.72 -4.06 -6.33
N VAL A 84 -9.68 -3.20 -6.05
CA VAL A 84 -10.74 -2.82 -7.00
C VAL A 84 -10.65 -1.32 -7.23
N ASP A 85 -10.46 -0.92 -8.49
CA ASP A 85 -10.64 0.47 -8.87
C ASP A 85 -12.13 0.77 -9.05
N VAL A 86 -12.59 1.87 -8.46
CA VAL A 86 -13.95 2.37 -8.62
C VAL A 86 -13.92 3.87 -8.83
N LYS A 87 -14.71 4.37 -9.79
CA LYS A 87 -15.02 5.80 -9.83
C LYS A 87 -16.40 6.01 -9.23
N VAL A 88 -16.48 6.91 -8.26
CA VAL A 88 -17.73 7.32 -7.62
C VAL A 88 -18.07 8.71 -8.09
N ASN A 89 -19.20 8.86 -8.78
CA ASN A 89 -19.74 10.15 -9.19
C ASN A 89 -20.82 10.59 -8.21
N GLU A 90 -20.60 11.74 -7.60
CA GLU A 90 -21.52 12.39 -6.67
C GLU A 90 -21.63 13.87 -7.06
N ASN A 91 -22.84 14.37 -7.28
CA ASN A 91 -23.10 15.77 -7.63
C ASN A 91 -22.27 16.28 -8.82
N ASN A 92 -22.17 15.49 -9.89
CA ASN A 92 -21.34 15.76 -11.08
C ASN A 92 -19.83 15.82 -10.83
N MET A 93 -19.36 15.36 -9.66
CA MET A 93 -17.94 15.23 -9.35
C MET A 93 -17.56 13.75 -9.31
N ALA A 94 -16.75 13.31 -10.29
CA ALA A 94 -16.22 11.97 -10.33
C ALA A 94 -14.91 11.87 -9.52
N LYS A 95 -14.88 10.98 -8.53
CA LYS A 95 -13.72 10.70 -7.69
C LYS A 95 -13.26 9.25 -7.88
N PRO A 96 -12.01 9.01 -8.28
CA PRO A 96 -11.46 7.66 -8.35
C PRO A 96 -11.05 7.17 -6.96
N TYR A 97 -11.27 5.89 -6.69
CA TYR A 97 -10.83 5.22 -5.47
C TYR A 97 -10.21 3.86 -5.80
N MET A 98 -9.20 3.50 -5.02
CA MET A 98 -8.68 2.14 -4.91
C MET A 98 -9.22 1.53 -3.62
N ILE A 99 -9.97 0.44 -3.74
CA ILE A 99 -10.55 -0.28 -2.61
C ILE A 99 -9.75 -1.55 -2.38
N LEU A 100 -9.16 -1.70 -1.20
CA LEU A 100 -8.36 -2.85 -0.82
C LEU A 100 -9.25 -3.84 -0.09
N PHE A 101 -9.24 -5.09 -0.56
CA PHE A 101 -10.01 -6.20 -0.04
C PHE A 101 -9.12 -7.30 0.51
N LYS A 102 -9.54 -7.88 1.63
CA LYS A 102 -9.04 -9.17 2.11
C LYS A 102 -10.23 -10.09 2.27
N ASN A 103 -10.34 -11.08 1.40
CA ASN A 103 -11.58 -11.84 1.16
C ASN A 103 -12.71 -10.85 0.80
N GLU A 104 -13.88 -10.94 1.42
CA GLU A 104 -15.02 -10.04 1.19
C GLU A 104 -14.96 -8.72 1.98
N GLN A 105 -13.93 -8.50 2.81
CA GLN A 105 -13.86 -7.34 3.69
C GLN A 105 -13.04 -6.21 3.08
N ILE A 106 -13.60 -5.00 3.10
CA ILE A 106 -12.88 -3.77 2.78
C ILE A 106 -11.90 -3.47 3.92
N VAL A 107 -10.61 -3.45 3.60
CA VAL A 107 -9.52 -3.16 4.54
C VAL A 107 -9.16 -1.67 4.50
N ASP A 108 -9.12 -1.08 3.30
CA ASP A 108 -8.71 0.31 3.12
C ASP A 108 -9.38 0.91 1.88
N VAL A 109 -9.58 2.23 1.89
CA VAL A 109 -10.20 3.00 0.81
C VAL A 109 -9.35 4.23 0.54
N ILE A 110 -8.68 4.25 -0.61
CA ILE A 110 -7.71 5.27 -0.96
C ILE A 110 -8.26 6.10 -2.12
N LEU A 111 -8.29 7.42 -1.97
CA LEU A 111 -8.65 8.33 -3.06
C LEU A 111 -7.51 8.42 -4.08
N GLY A 112 -7.83 8.21 -5.37
CA GLY A 112 -6.88 8.24 -6.48
C GLY A 112 -6.90 6.96 -7.31
N ASN A 113 -6.10 6.96 -8.39
CA ASN A 113 -5.88 5.80 -9.25
C ASN A 113 -4.54 5.09 -8.97
N GLU A 114 -3.62 5.77 -8.28
CA GLU A 114 -2.26 5.32 -8.02
C GLU A 114 -1.83 5.66 -6.61
N HIS A 115 -1.02 4.78 -6.01
CA HIS A 115 -0.46 4.99 -4.69
C HIS A 115 0.96 4.41 -4.64
N LYS A 116 1.94 5.21 -4.22
CA LYS A 116 3.38 4.85 -4.27
C LYS A 116 3.72 3.54 -3.55
N LEU A 117 2.96 3.20 -2.51
CA LEU A 117 3.18 2.00 -1.71
C LEU A 117 2.38 0.78 -2.20
N ILE A 118 1.52 0.93 -3.20
CA ILE A 118 0.70 -0.15 -3.75
C ILE A 118 1.34 -0.65 -5.03
N THR A 119 1.52 -1.96 -5.11
CA THR A 119 1.95 -2.63 -6.34
C THR A 119 0.84 -3.57 -6.81
N ARG A 120 0.45 -3.41 -8.07
CA ARG A 120 -0.55 -4.23 -8.76
C ARG A 120 0.14 -5.42 -9.41
N ILE A 121 -0.44 -6.61 -9.27
CA ILE A 121 0.05 -7.84 -9.87
C ILE A 121 -0.86 -8.16 -11.05
N ARG A 122 -0.30 -8.17 -12.26
CA ARG A 122 -0.98 -8.55 -13.50
C ARG A 122 -0.70 -10.00 -13.83
#